data_AF-A0A968ZDJ8-F1
#
_entry.id   AF-A0A968ZDJ8-F1
#
_cell.length_a   1.000
_cell.length_b   1.000
_cell.length_c   1.000
_cell.angle_alpha   90.00
_cell.angle_beta   90.00
_cell.angle_gamma   90.00
#
_symmetry.space_group_name_H-M   'P 1'
#
loop_
_entity.id
_entity.type
_entity.pdbx_description
1 polymer ?
#
loop_
_entity_poly.entity_id
_entity_poly.type
_entity_poly.pdbx_seq_one_letter_code
_entity_poly.pdbx_strand_id
1 'polypeptide(L)'
;VNFASRTPLLSAPGIVTFGKTRRLCNMATMSATCPELAPPGWHLYVAYAVPKPALGDFDAGAEVALSLQDLREQFPGFDQARILSIRVMRDDWPAQRSCAGYDLPRETGVRGLWCVGDAVKAYGNGGTQACAETAKLVVDAIVAERAREAAPARPVPV
;
A
#
# COMPACT_ATOMS: atom_id res chain seq x y z
N VAL A 1 9.10 8.63 1.40
CA VAL A 1 9.71 9.97 1.37
C VAL A 1 8.97 10.81 0.35
N ASN A 2 8.37 11.91 0.78
CA ASN A 2 7.70 12.87 -0.11
C ASN A 2 8.63 14.06 -0.30
N PHE A 3 8.91 14.42 -1.53
CA PHE A 3 9.84 15.50 -1.84
C PHE A 3 9.44 16.20 -3.14
N ALA A 4 9.93 17.41 -3.34
CA ALA A 4 9.65 18.19 -4.54
C ALA A 4 10.93 18.79 -5.13
N SER A 5 10.99 18.86 -6.46
CA SER A 5 12.10 19.49 -7.18
C SER A 5 11.57 20.50 -8.19
N ARG A 6 12.37 21.54 -8.49
CA ARG A 6 12.08 22.47 -9.60
C ARG A 6 12.53 21.92 -10.96
N THR A 7 13.47 21.00 -10.96
CA THR A 7 13.91 20.28 -12.15
C THR A 7 13.32 18.86 -12.13
N PRO A 8 12.81 18.36 -13.26
CA PRO A 8 12.37 16.98 -13.35
C PRO A 8 13.54 16.02 -13.04
N LEU A 9 13.38 15.15 -12.03
CA LEU A 9 14.37 14.12 -11.70
C LEU A 9 14.15 12.79 -12.43
N LEU A 10 12.94 12.57 -12.94
CA LEU A 10 12.52 11.34 -13.60
C LEU A 10 11.59 11.67 -14.77
N SER A 11 11.82 11.02 -15.92
CA SER A 11 10.93 11.05 -17.07
C SER A 11 10.36 9.65 -17.30
N ALA A 12 9.29 9.32 -16.59
CA ALA A 12 8.54 8.08 -16.76
C ALA A 12 7.04 8.35 -16.56
N PRO A 13 6.14 7.71 -17.34
CA PRO A 13 4.71 7.98 -17.30
C PRO A 13 3.99 7.34 -16.10
N GLY A 14 4.72 6.81 -15.11
CA GLY A 14 4.13 6.08 -13.98
C GLY A 14 5.13 5.76 -12.89
N ILE A 15 4.87 4.66 -12.17
CA ILE A 15 5.73 4.19 -11.08
C ILE A 15 6.98 3.52 -11.65
N VAL A 16 8.14 3.93 -11.17
CA VAL A 16 9.42 3.26 -11.43
C VAL A 16 9.75 2.36 -10.26
N THR A 17 10.15 1.12 -10.55
CA THR A 17 10.55 0.12 -9.55
C THR A 17 12.05 -0.14 -9.66
N PHE A 18 12.74 -0.25 -8.53
CA PHE A 18 14.19 -0.45 -8.49
C PHE A 18 14.52 -1.89 -8.11
N GLY A 19 15.25 -2.59 -8.98
CA GLY A 19 15.67 -3.98 -8.73
C GLY A 19 16.94 -4.11 -7.88
N LYS A 20 17.75 -3.06 -7.78
CA LYS A 20 19.06 -3.11 -7.10
C LYS A 20 19.34 -1.82 -6.32
N THR A 21 18.90 -1.79 -5.08
CA THR A 21 19.06 -0.70 -4.11
C THR A 21 19.19 -1.27 -2.69
N ARG A 22 19.52 -0.44 -1.71
CA ARG A 22 19.60 -0.90 -0.31
C ARG A 22 18.20 -1.06 0.29
N ARG A 23 17.32 -0.09 0.05
CA ARG A 23 15.97 0.07 0.62
C ARG A 23 14.94 0.60 -0.38
N LEU A 24 15.31 1.53 -1.25
CA LEU A 24 14.38 2.18 -2.18
C LEU A 24 13.74 1.17 -3.14
N CYS A 25 12.42 0.99 -3.11
CA CYS A 25 11.75 -0.03 -3.91
C CYS A 25 10.99 0.55 -5.11
N ASN A 26 10.33 1.70 -4.95
CA ASN A 26 9.67 2.37 -6.06
C ASN A 26 9.52 3.88 -5.83
N MET A 27 9.22 4.61 -6.90
CA MET A 27 8.97 6.04 -6.88
C MET A 27 8.00 6.45 -7.99
N ALA A 28 7.20 7.49 -7.74
CA ALA A 28 6.33 8.09 -8.75
C ALA A 28 6.45 9.61 -8.74
N THR A 29 6.26 10.22 -9.92
CA THR A 29 6.06 11.66 -10.09
C THR A 29 4.56 11.96 -10.04
N MET A 30 4.04 12.31 -8.87
CA MET A 30 2.60 12.52 -8.65
C MET A 30 2.04 13.64 -9.54
N SER A 31 2.79 14.73 -9.67
CA SER A 31 2.37 15.89 -10.47
C SER A 31 2.49 15.68 -11.99
N ALA A 32 3.01 14.55 -12.46
CA ALA A 32 2.96 14.20 -13.88
C ALA A 32 1.56 13.77 -14.29
N THR A 33 0.83 13.08 -13.41
CA THR A 33 -0.56 12.65 -13.63
C THR A 33 -1.56 13.70 -13.15
N CYS A 34 -1.30 14.33 -12.01
CA CYS A 34 -2.19 15.33 -11.40
C CYS A 34 -1.40 16.63 -11.16
N PRO A 35 -1.25 17.50 -12.17
CA PRO A 35 -0.43 18.71 -12.09
C PRO A 35 -0.78 19.65 -10.93
N GLU A 36 -2.05 19.69 -10.54
CA GLU A 36 -2.58 20.50 -9.43
C GLU A 36 -2.04 20.12 -8.05
N LEU A 37 -1.40 18.94 -7.90
CA LEU A 37 -0.76 18.51 -6.66
C LEU A 37 0.54 19.28 -6.36
N ALA A 38 1.04 20.07 -7.30
CA ALA A 38 2.23 20.89 -7.13
C ALA A 38 1.99 22.32 -7.65
N PRO A 39 2.61 23.35 -7.05
CA PRO A 39 2.62 24.68 -7.63
C PRO A 39 3.32 24.70 -9.00
N PRO A 40 3.03 25.69 -9.88
CA PRO A 40 3.71 25.82 -11.17
C PRO A 40 5.24 25.79 -11.05
N GLY A 41 5.89 25.01 -11.90
CA GLY A 41 7.35 24.84 -11.91
C GLY A 41 7.90 23.93 -10.80
N TRP A 42 7.05 23.24 -10.04
CA TRP A 42 7.44 22.19 -9.10
C TRP A 42 6.95 20.82 -9.56
N HIS A 43 7.77 19.81 -9.28
CA HIS A 43 7.47 18.41 -9.51
C HIS A 43 7.40 17.70 -8.16
N LEU A 44 6.27 17.07 -7.87
CA LEU A 44 6.02 16.34 -6.62
C LEU A 44 6.33 14.85 -6.82
N TYR A 45 7.12 14.30 -5.90
CA TYR A 45 7.53 12.90 -5.91
C TYR A 45 7.15 12.20 -4.62
N VAL A 46 6.81 10.92 -4.74
CA VAL A 46 6.65 9.99 -3.62
C VAL A 46 7.54 8.79 -3.89
N ALA A 47 8.49 8.56 -2.99
CA ALA A 47 9.40 7.42 -3.01
C ALA A 47 9.09 6.49 -1.84
N TYR A 48 9.05 5.19 -2.10
CA TYR A 48 8.88 4.15 -1.10
C TYR A 48 10.17 3.36 -0.91
N ALA A 49 10.43 3.03 0.35
CA ALA A 49 11.55 2.20 0.74
C ALA A 49 11.05 1.13 1.72
N VAL A 50 11.64 -0.05 1.66
CA VAL A 50 11.28 -1.18 2.52
C VAL A 50 12.42 -1.43 3.50
N PRO A 51 12.16 -1.39 4.82
CA PRO A 51 13.20 -1.62 5.81
C PRO A 51 13.72 -3.07 5.77
N LYS A 52 14.90 -3.29 6.34
CA LYS A 52 15.43 -4.65 6.55
C LYS A 52 15.73 -4.85 8.04
N PRO A 53 15.03 -5.75 8.74
CA PRO A 53 13.97 -6.63 8.22
C PRO A 53 12.69 -5.85 7.84
N ALA A 54 11.89 -6.42 6.94
CA ALA A 54 10.61 -5.83 6.51
C ALA A 54 9.47 -6.07 7.52
N LEU A 55 9.61 -7.13 8.33
CA LEU A 55 8.72 -7.47 9.42
C LEU A 55 9.54 -7.52 10.72
N GLY A 56 9.01 -6.90 11.77
CA GLY A 56 9.68 -6.78 13.06
C GLY A 56 10.47 -5.48 13.20
N ASP A 57 11.35 -5.45 14.20
CA ASP A 57 12.05 -4.24 14.58
C ASP A 57 13.18 -3.86 13.62
N PHE A 58 13.30 -2.56 13.39
CA PHE A 58 14.37 -1.91 12.63
C PHE A 58 14.65 -0.52 13.21
N ASP A 59 15.87 -0.03 12.98
CA ASP A 59 16.24 1.35 13.30
C ASP A 59 15.69 2.31 12.24
N ALA A 60 14.64 3.05 12.58
CA ALA A 60 13.99 3.98 11.66
C ALA A 60 14.93 5.06 11.11
N GLY A 61 15.86 5.57 11.92
CA GLY A 61 16.80 6.61 11.51
C GLY A 61 17.80 6.09 10.49
N ALA A 62 18.39 4.92 10.76
CA ALA A 62 19.31 4.26 9.83
C ALA A 62 18.63 3.90 8.50
N GLU A 63 17.39 3.40 8.57
CA GLU A 63 16.59 3.03 7.40
C GLU A 63 16.25 4.24 6.52
N VAL A 64 15.90 5.37 7.14
CA VAL A 64 15.68 6.63 6.42
C VAL A 64 16.98 7.13 5.78
N ALA A 65 18.11 7.07 6.49
CA ALA A 65 19.41 7.52 5.95
C ALA A 65 19.81 6.71 4.70
N LEU A 66 19.66 5.38 4.74
CA LEU A 66 19.92 4.50 3.59
C LEU A 66 18.96 4.78 2.43
N SER A 67 17.69 5.04 2.72
CA SER A 67 16.70 5.39 1.69
C SER A 67 17.02 6.70 0.98
N LEU A 68 17.49 7.72 1.73
CA LEU A 68 17.94 8.99 1.17
C LEU A 68 19.24 8.84 0.38
N GLN A 69 20.15 7.96 0.81
CA GLN A 69 21.34 7.62 0.05
C GLN A 69 20.99 6.97 -1.29
N ASP A 70 20.08 5.99 -1.30
CA ASP A 70 19.62 5.37 -2.54
C ASP A 70 19.03 6.42 -3.49
N LEU A 71 18.22 7.36 -2.99
CA LEU A 71 17.67 8.44 -3.82
C LEU A 71 18.75 9.33 -4.47
N ARG A 72 19.82 9.68 -3.72
CA ARG A 72 20.96 10.42 -4.27
C ARG A 72 21.69 9.65 -5.38
N GLU A 73 21.86 8.34 -5.17
CA GLU A 73 22.55 7.48 -6.14
C GLU A 73 21.72 7.22 -7.39
N GLN A 74 20.39 7.12 -7.27
CA GLN A 74 19.50 6.87 -8.40
C GLN A 74 19.19 8.14 -9.22
N PHE A 75 19.19 9.32 -8.59
CA PHE A 75 18.72 10.55 -9.23
C PHE A 75 19.74 11.69 -9.13
N PRO A 76 20.53 11.91 -10.20
CA PRO A 76 21.33 13.11 -10.33
C PRO A 76 20.45 14.36 -10.16
N GLY A 77 20.73 15.13 -9.11
CA GLY A 77 19.98 16.34 -8.77
C GLY A 77 19.03 16.21 -7.57
N PHE A 78 18.92 15.03 -6.96
CA PHE A 78 18.13 14.84 -5.74
C PHE A 78 18.58 15.75 -4.58
N ASP A 79 19.88 16.08 -4.49
CA ASP A 79 20.39 16.98 -3.44
C ASP A 79 19.83 18.41 -3.52
N GLN A 80 19.27 18.83 -4.66
CA GLN A 80 18.56 20.12 -4.77
C GLN A 80 17.06 20.00 -4.48
N ALA A 81 16.55 18.78 -4.29
CA ALA A 81 15.15 18.56 -3.96
C ALA A 81 14.86 18.96 -2.51
N ARG A 82 13.63 19.40 -2.28
CA ARG A 82 13.12 19.71 -0.94
C ARG A 82 12.37 18.51 -0.41
N ILE A 83 12.89 17.91 0.66
CA ILE A 83 12.14 16.92 1.43
C ILE A 83 10.97 17.63 2.10
N LEU A 84 9.75 17.18 1.81
CA LEU A 84 8.52 17.73 2.39
C LEU A 84 8.11 16.95 3.63
N SER A 85 8.22 15.62 3.59
CA SER A 85 7.93 14.76 4.73
C SER A 85 8.54 13.38 4.57
N ILE A 86 8.91 12.75 5.67
CA ILE A 86 9.29 11.34 5.73
C ILE A 86 8.33 10.66 6.71
N ARG A 87 7.60 9.65 6.23
CA ARG A 87 6.69 8.85 7.04
C ARG A 87 7.23 7.44 7.15
N VAL A 88 7.46 6.98 8.38
CA VAL A 88 7.77 5.59 8.69
C VAL A 88 6.48 4.90 9.08
N MET A 89 6.10 3.86 8.34
CA MET A 89 4.84 3.14 8.53
C MET A 89 5.12 1.80 9.22
N ARG A 90 4.80 1.72 10.51
CA ARG A 90 5.04 0.53 11.35
C ARG A 90 4.05 0.47 12.50
N ASP A 91 4.06 -0.64 13.22
CA ASP A 91 3.28 -0.89 14.44
C ASP A 91 1.78 -0.62 14.20
N ASP A 92 1.18 0.34 14.90
CA ASP A 92 -0.26 0.67 14.77
C ASP A 92 -0.65 1.30 13.43
N TRP A 93 0.33 1.84 12.68
CA TRP A 93 0.10 2.48 11.38
C TRP A 93 1.03 1.92 10.29
N PRO A 94 0.89 0.62 9.96
CA PRO A 94 1.77 -0.05 9.02
C PRO A 94 1.39 0.26 7.56
N ALA A 95 2.25 -0.12 6.62
CA ALA A 95 1.93 -0.05 5.19
C ALA A 95 0.76 -0.98 4.82
N GLN A 96 0.74 -2.17 5.43
CA GLN A 96 -0.36 -3.13 5.37
C GLN A 96 -0.47 -3.84 6.73
N ARG A 97 -1.68 -4.09 7.22
CA ARG A 97 -1.89 -4.77 8.51
C ARG A 97 -1.45 -6.24 8.54
N SER A 98 -1.55 -6.95 7.41
CA SER A 98 -0.98 -8.30 7.24
C SER A 98 0.10 -8.28 6.16
N CYS A 99 1.14 -9.08 6.38
CA CYS A 99 2.13 -9.34 5.34
C CYS A 99 1.46 -10.06 4.16
N ALA A 100 1.75 -9.63 2.93
CA ALA A 100 1.24 -10.29 1.74
C ALA A 100 1.64 -11.78 1.74
N GLY A 101 0.64 -12.66 1.59
CA GLY A 101 0.85 -14.11 1.66
C GLY A 101 0.68 -14.72 3.05
N TYR A 102 0.53 -13.89 4.08
CA TYR A 102 0.19 -14.28 5.46
C TYR A 102 -1.12 -13.61 5.91
N ASP A 103 -2.03 -13.45 4.96
CA ASP A 103 -3.33 -12.82 5.15
C ASP A 103 -4.24 -13.64 6.08
N LEU A 104 -5.00 -12.94 6.92
CA LEU A 104 -5.93 -13.54 7.87
C LEU A 104 -7.28 -13.88 7.19
N PRO A 105 -8.08 -14.81 7.75
CA PRO A 105 -9.44 -15.04 7.28
C PRO A 105 -10.33 -13.81 7.52
N ARG A 106 -11.36 -13.62 6.67
CA ARG A 106 -12.39 -12.59 6.88
C ARG A 106 -13.37 -13.01 7.97
N GLU A 107 -13.60 -14.32 8.06
CA GLU A 107 -14.45 -14.97 9.03
C GLU A 107 -13.80 -14.92 10.42
N THR A 108 -14.54 -14.50 11.43
CA THR A 108 -14.05 -14.40 12.82
C THR A 108 -14.43 -15.61 13.68
N GLY A 109 -15.30 -16.49 13.17
CA GLY A 109 -15.97 -17.53 13.96
C GLY A 109 -17.22 -17.03 14.72
N VAL A 110 -17.44 -15.71 14.79
CA VAL A 110 -18.68 -15.13 15.35
C VAL A 110 -19.63 -14.78 14.21
N ARG A 111 -20.83 -15.34 14.26
CA ARG A 111 -21.85 -15.12 13.24
C ARG A 111 -22.19 -13.62 13.14
N GLY A 112 -22.19 -13.10 11.91
CA GLY A 112 -22.47 -11.69 11.63
C GLY A 112 -21.29 -10.74 11.88
N LEU A 113 -20.15 -11.23 12.35
CA LEU A 113 -18.93 -10.45 12.54
C LEU A 113 -17.86 -10.83 11.51
N TRP A 114 -17.46 -9.85 10.70
CA TRP A 114 -16.56 -10.02 9.57
C TRP A 114 -15.43 -8.99 9.60
N CYS A 115 -14.24 -9.42 9.21
CA CYS A 115 -13.10 -8.55 8.96
C CYS A 115 -13.09 -8.12 7.48
N VAL A 116 -12.71 -6.86 7.24
CA VAL A 116 -12.47 -6.28 5.91
C VAL A 116 -11.20 -5.44 5.95
N GLY A 117 -10.62 -5.18 4.78
CA GLY A 117 -9.43 -4.36 4.62
C GLY A 117 -8.18 -5.15 4.26
N ASP A 118 -7.04 -4.50 4.43
CA ASP A 118 -5.72 -4.95 3.97
C ASP A 118 -5.14 -6.13 4.76
N ALA A 119 -5.73 -6.49 5.90
CA ALA A 119 -5.35 -7.62 6.74
C ALA A 119 -5.87 -8.98 6.23
N VAL A 120 -6.94 -8.97 5.43
CA VAL A 120 -7.75 -10.16 5.07
C VAL A 120 -7.96 -10.30 3.56
N LYS A 121 -7.03 -9.72 2.81
CA LYS A 121 -7.01 -9.68 1.34
C LYS A 121 -6.78 -11.06 0.75
N ALA A 122 -7.29 -11.27 -0.46
CA ALA A 122 -7.01 -12.48 -1.23
C ALA A 122 -5.51 -12.57 -1.57
N TYR A 123 -5.00 -13.81 -1.63
CA TYR A 123 -3.59 -14.05 -1.94
C TYR A 123 -3.18 -13.38 -3.25
N GLY A 124 -2.03 -12.69 -3.22
CA GLY A 124 -1.48 -11.99 -4.39
C GLY A 124 -2.12 -10.63 -4.68
N ASN A 125 -3.17 -10.23 -3.94
CA ASN A 125 -3.74 -8.89 -4.05
C ASN A 125 -3.12 -7.92 -3.01
N GLY A 126 -3.32 -6.61 -3.19
CA GLY A 126 -2.79 -5.58 -2.31
C GLY A 126 -3.38 -4.19 -2.55
N GLY A 127 -2.94 -3.25 -1.73
CA GLY A 127 -3.36 -1.85 -1.83
C GLY A 127 -4.85 -1.62 -1.56
N THR A 128 -5.33 -0.45 -1.96
CA THR A 128 -6.71 0.00 -1.70
C THR A 128 -7.75 -0.83 -2.45
N GLN A 129 -7.41 -1.35 -3.63
CA GLN A 129 -8.27 -2.25 -4.40
C GLN A 129 -8.61 -3.51 -3.60
N ALA A 130 -7.62 -4.13 -2.97
CA ALA A 130 -7.85 -5.31 -2.13
C ALA A 130 -8.78 -5.00 -0.95
N CYS A 131 -8.63 -3.83 -0.32
CA CYS A 131 -9.54 -3.42 0.75
C CYS A 131 -11.00 -3.35 0.27
N ALA A 132 -11.24 -2.74 -0.90
CA ALA A 132 -12.58 -2.65 -1.48
C ALA A 132 -13.13 -4.04 -1.84
N GLU A 133 -12.29 -4.91 -2.42
CA GLU A 133 -12.68 -6.27 -2.78
C GLU A 133 -13.07 -7.10 -1.56
N THR A 134 -12.31 -7.03 -0.45
CA THR A 134 -12.66 -7.78 0.76
C THR A 134 -14.03 -7.38 1.31
N ALA A 135 -14.37 -6.09 1.26
CA ALA A 135 -15.71 -5.63 1.64
C ALA A 135 -16.79 -6.20 0.71
N LYS A 136 -16.55 -6.20 -0.60
CA LYS A 136 -17.46 -6.83 -1.56
C LYS A 136 -17.66 -8.31 -1.27
N LEU A 137 -16.58 -9.06 -1.06
CA LEU A 137 -16.64 -10.50 -0.78
C LEU A 137 -17.44 -10.80 0.50
N VAL A 138 -17.26 -10.00 1.55
CA VAL A 138 -18.05 -10.12 2.79
C VAL A 138 -19.53 -9.83 2.53
N VAL A 139 -19.86 -8.76 1.80
CA VAL A 139 -21.25 -8.45 1.45
C VAL A 139 -21.89 -9.57 0.64
N ASP A 140 -21.19 -10.10 -0.35
CA ASP A 140 -21.68 -11.21 -1.17
C ASP A 140 -21.96 -12.46 -0.30
N ALA A 141 -21.07 -12.78 0.64
CA ALA A 141 -21.26 -13.89 1.57
C ALA A 141 -22.49 -13.71 2.47
N ILE A 142 -22.69 -12.50 3.00
CA ILE A 142 -23.85 -12.15 3.82
C ILE A 142 -25.15 -12.29 3.02
N VAL A 143 -25.20 -11.73 1.81
CA VAL A 143 -26.39 -11.82 0.94
C VAL A 143 -26.71 -13.29 0.61
N ALA A 144 -25.70 -14.09 0.31
CA ALA A 144 -25.87 -15.51 0.04
C ALA A 144 -26.37 -16.29 1.27
N GLU A 145 -25.89 -15.97 2.47
CA GLU A 145 -26.40 -16.54 3.73
C GLU A 145 -27.88 -16.23 3.91
N ARG A 146 -28.27 -14.96 3.78
CA ARG A 146 -29.67 -14.53 3.92
C ARG A 146 -30.60 -15.19 2.90
N ALA A 147 -30.14 -15.33 1.65
CA ALA A 147 -30.91 -16.01 0.61
C ALA A 147 -31.17 -17.49 0.96
N ARG A 148 -30.20 -18.18 1.56
CA ARG A 148 -30.37 -19.57 2.02
C ARG A 148 -31.35 -19.67 3.19
N GLU A 149 -31.37 -18.69 4.09
CA GLU A 149 -32.33 -18.65 5.20
C GLU A 149 -33.76 -18.37 4.76
N ALA A 150 -33.93 -17.56 3.71
CA ALA A 150 -35.24 -17.24 3.15
C ALA A 150 -35.81 -18.36 2.26
N ALA A 151 -35.00 -19.36 1.87
CA ALA A 151 -35.47 -20.47 1.03
C ALA A 151 -36.44 -21.39 1.80
N PRO A 152 -37.59 -21.78 1.22
CA PRO A 152 -38.54 -22.66 1.87
C PRO A 152 -37.90 -24.03 2.17
N ALA A 153 -38.26 -24.63 3.30
CA ALA A 153 -37.79 -25.95 3.70
C ALA A 153 -38.07 -26.97 2.58
N ARG A 154 -37.04 -27.70 2.17
CA ARG A 154 -37.17 -28.75 1.15
C ARG A 154 -38.13 -29.82 1.71
N PRO A 155 -39.19 -30.22 0.97
CA PRO A 155 -40.11 -31.24 1.46
C PRO A 155 -39.33 -32.53 1.74
N VAL A 156 -39.51 -33.09 2.94
CA VAL A 156 -38.96 -34.39 3.30
C VAL A 156 -39.71 -35.43 2.45
N PRO A 157 -39.00 -36.28 1.68
CA PRO A 157 -39.66 -37.34 0.94
C PRO A 157 -40.30 -38.33 1.93
N VAL A 158 -41.60 -38.60 1.71
CA VAL A 158 -42.40 -39.60 2.44
C VAL A 158 -42.11 -40.99 1.91
#